data_AF-A0A3C1YC19-F1
#
_entry.id   AF-A0A3C1YC19-F1
#
_cell.length_a   1.000
_cell.length_b   1.000
_cell.length_c   1.000
_cell.angle_alpha   90.00
_cell.angle_beta   90.00
_cell.angle_gamma   90.00
#
_symmetry.space_group_name_H-M   'P 1'
#
loop_
_entity.id
_entity.type
_entity.pdbx_description
1 polymer ?
#
loop_
_entity_poly.entity_id
_entity_poly.type
_entity_poly.pdbx_seq_one_letter_code
_entity_poly.pdbx_strand_id
1 'polypeptide(L)'
;EINKISGPHPAGNVGVQVHHIDPINKGDVVWYLYPQDVLTIARLFTDGKYDVSRMVALTGSQVERPRYYRTISGASISNMISENSIKDGSNRFISGNVLTGTQISADGCIGFYDSQITVIPEGNEQEFLGWIAPGLQKFSMSKSYFSWLTPAKKYNLNTNYNGEERSYVVTGQYEKVLPMDVYPMQLIKACMIEDIDSMEQLGIYEVSAEDMALCEFVCTSKMEVQSIIREGLDLVKKECS
;
A
#
# COMPACT_ATOMS: atom_id res chain seq x y z
N GLU A 1 27.47 2.84 -0.98
CA GLU A 1 27.04 3.96 -0.10
C GLU A 1 26.01 3.44 0.90
N ILE A 2 25.79 4.12 2.03
CA ILE A 2 24.74 3.77 3.01
C ILE A 2 23.88 4.99 3.25
N ASN A 3 22.64 4.95 2.76
CA ASN A 3 21.66 6.02 2.95
C ASN A 3 20.79 5.72 4.17
N LYS A 4 20.66 6.69 5.09
CA LYS A 4 19.81 6.57 6.29
C LYS A 4 18.53 7.35 6.07
N ILE A 5 17.39 6.68 6.18
CA ILE A 5 16.08 7.26 5.93
C ILE A 5 15.23 7.15 7.18
N SER A 6 14.50 8.22 7.50
CA SER A 6 13.66 8.33 8.68
C SER A 6 12.43 9.16 8.39
N GLY A 7 11.30 8.79 8.99
CA GLY A 7 10.03 9.49 8.81
C GLY A 7 8.85 8.51 8.86
N PRO A 8 7.61 9.00 8.78
CA PRO A 8 6.44 8.15 8.59
C PRO A 8 6.46 7.48 7.20
N HIS A 9 5.61 6.47 7.01
CA HIS A 9 5.31 5.97 5.67
C HIS A 9 4.85 7.15 4.78
N PRO A 10 5.33 7.28 3.51
CA PRO A 10 6.01 6.26 2.70
C PRO A 10 7.55 6.32 2.67
N ALA A 11 8.23 6.75 3.74
CA ALA A 11 9.69 6.84 3.77
C ALA A 11 10.45 5.52 3.44
N GLY A 12 9.80 4.36 3.61
CA GLY A 12 10.37 3.06 3.28
C GLY A 12 10.20 2.63 1.82
N ASN A 13 9.36 3.30 1.04
CA ASN A 13 9.04 2.89 -0.32
C ASN A 13 10.19 3.16 -1.27
N VAL A 14 10.48 2.21 -2.18
CA VAL A 14 11.64 2.29 -3.08
C VAL A 14 11.58 3.55 -3.95
N GLY A 15 10.42 3.88 -4.53
CA GLY A 15 10.26 5.08 -5.36
C GLY A 15 10.59 6.36 -4.60
N VAL A 16 10.08 6.50 -3.37
CA VAL A 16 10.40 7.64 -2.49
C VAL A 16 11.90 7.73 -2.18
N GLN A 17 12.57 6.60 -1.95
CA GLN A 17 14.01 6.60 -1.68
C GLN A 17 14.80 7.02 -2.92
N VAL A 18 14.48 6.44 -4.09
CA VAL A 18 15.13 6.76 -5.37
C VAL A 18 14.97 8.25 -5.67
N HIS A 19 13.76 8.81 -5.53
CA HIS A 19 13.49 10.23 -5.73
C HIS A 19 14.37 11.17 -4.89
N HIS A 20 14.81 10.78 -3.69
CA HIS A 20 15.68 11.63 -2.86
C HIS A 20 17.18 11.34 -3.02
N ILE A 21 17.54 10.18 -3.56
CA ILE A 21 18.93 9.74 -3.70
C ILE A 21 19.43 10.06 -5.10
N ASP A 22 18.73 9.55 -6.11
CA ASP A 22 19.08 9.67 -7.53
C ASP A 22 17.80 9.53 -8.38
N PRO A 23 17.03 10.62 -8.55
CA PRO A 23 15.80 10.65 -9.34
C PRO A 23 16.00 10.07 -10.74
N ILE A 24 15.02 9.31 -11.22
CA ILE A 24 15.10 8.65 -12.53
C ILE A 24 14.31 9.39 -13.60
N ASN A 25 14.81 9.35 -14.83
CA ASN A 25 14.12 9.89 -15.99
C ASN A 25 13.99 8.84 -17.10
N LYS A 26 13.45 9.25 -18.26
CA LYS A 26 13.29 8.39 -19.43
C LYS A 26 14.63 7.77 -19.84
N GLY A 27 14.66 6.44 -19.85
CA GLY A 27 15.83 5.64 -20.22
C GLY A 27 16.68 5.19 -19.02
N ASP A 28 16.47 5.76 -17.83
CA ASP A 28 17.15 5.32 -16.62
C ASP A 28 16.53 4.02 -16.08
N VAL A 29 17.37 3.18 -15.48
CA VAL A 29 16.96 1.88 -14.92
C VAL A 29 17.59 1.71 -13.54
N VAL A 30 16.72 1.55 -12.54
CA VAL A 30 17.11 1.22 -11.16
C VAL A 30 16.60 -0.16 -10.80
N TRP A 31 17.48 -0.99 -10.25
CA TRP A 31 17.12 -2.31 -9.71
C TRP A 31 17.14 -2.25 -8.19
N TYR A 32 16.18 -2.92 -7.57
CA TYR A 32 16.11 -3.05 -6.11
C TYR A 32 15.87 -4.50 -5.71
N LEU A 33 16.24 -4.82 -4.47
CA LEU A 33 16.03 -6.12 -3.86
C LEU A 33 15.67 -5.91 -2.39
N TYR A 34 14.77 -6.73 -1.84
CA TYR A 34 14.55 -6.71 -0.41
C TYR A 34 15.68 -7.45 0.33
N PRO A 35 15.94 -7.11 1.60
CA PRO A 35 16.99 -7.77 2.38
C PRO A 35 16.89 -9.29 2.41
N GLN A 36 15.68 -9.86 2.42
CA GLN A 36 15.48 -11.32 2.40
C GLN A 36 15.83 -11.96 1.06
N ASP A 37 15.70 -11.24 -0.05
CA ASP A 37 16.10 -11.72 -1.38
C ASP A 37 17.62 -11.75 -1.52
N VAL A 38 18.30 -10.74 -0.97
CA VAL A 38 19.77 -10.72 -0.90
C VAL A 38 20.30 -11.95 -0.15
N LEU A 39 19.66 -12.34 0.96
CA LEU A 39 20.02 -13.56 1.69
C LEU A 39 19.80 -14.84 0.86
N THR A 40 18.70 -14.92 0.12
CA THR A 40 18.41 -16.05 -0.77
C THR A 40 19.49 -16.19 -1.85
N ILE A 41 19.83 -15.09 -2.52
CA ILE A 41 20.88 -15.05 -3.53
C ILE A 41 22.23 -15.44 -2.92
N ALA A 42 22.58 -14.88 -1.76
CA ALA A 42 23.83 -15.19 -1.08
C ALA A 42 23.96 -16.70 -0.80
N ARG A 43 22.93 -17.33 -0.21
CA ARG A 43 22.93 -18.78 0.09
C ARG A 43 23.07 -19.65 -1.16
N LEU A 44 22.46 -19.24 -2.27
CA LEU A 44 22.60 -19.96 -3.54
C LEU A 44 24.07 -20.03 -3.97
N PHE A 45 24.79 -18.91 -3.91
CA PHE A 45 26.18 -18.85 -4.36
C PHE A 45 27.20 -19.32 -3.31
N THR A 46 26.92 -19.17 -2.01
CA THR A 46 27.84 -19.63 -0.95
C THR A 46 27.70 -21.11 -0.65
N ASP A 47 26.46 -21.62 -0.61
CA ASP A 47 26.16 -22.96 -0.11
C ASP A 47 25.73 -23.91 -1.24
N GLY A 48 25.54 -23.40 -2.46
CA GLY A 48 25.01 -24.15 -3.61
C GLY A 48 23.53 -24.53 -3.46
N LYS A 49 22.81 -23.88 -2.53
CA LYS A 49 21.43 -24.23 -2.16
C LYS A 49 20.49 -23.07 -2.41
N TYR A 50 19.46 -23.32 -3.21
CA TYR A 50 18.36 -22.39 -3.38
C TYR A 50 17.41 -22.45 -2.17
N ASP A 51 17.70 -21.66 -1.13
CA ASP A 51 16.92 -21.58 0.10
C ASP A 51 15.97 -20.38 0.09
N VAL A 52 14.69 -20.66 -0.16
CA VAL A 52 13.60 -19.67 -0.21
C VAL A 52 12.91 -19.44 1.14
N SER A 53 13.58 -19.79 2.24
CA SER A 53 13.08 -19.52 3.59
C SER A 53 12.90 -18.02 3.81
N ARG A 54 11.69 -17.61 4.20
CA ARG A 54 11.33 -16.22 4.51
C ARG A 54 10.78 -16.07 5.92
N MET A 55 11.05 -14.92 6.50
CA MET A 55 10.39 -14.42 7.70
C MET A 55 9.19 -13.58 7.27
N VAL A 56 7.99 -13.95 7.74
CA VAL A 56 6.73 -13.28 7.42
C VAL A 56 6.06 -12.84 8.72
N ALA A 57 5.65 -11.58 8.79
CA ALA A 57 4.93 -11.05 9.94
C ALA A 57 3.42 -11.32 9.81
N LEU A 58 2.80 -11.96 10.81
CA LEU A 58 1.34 -12.02 10.92
C LEU A 58 0.87 -10.87 11.80
N THR A 59 0.08 -9.97 11.22
CA THR A 59 -0.32 -8.69 11.83
C THR A 59 -1.79 -8.37 11.60
N GLY A 60 -2.26 -7.24 12.11
CA GLY A 60 -3.61 -6.74 11.93
C GLY A 60 -4.46 -6.84 13.19
N SER A 61 -5.56 -6.11 13.22
CA SER A 61 -6.41 -5.94 14.40
C SER A 61 -7.17 -7.21 14.80
N GLN A 62 -7.31 -8.17 13.88
CA GLN A 62 -7.98 -9.47 14.11
C GLN A 62 -7.03 -10.58 14.57
N VAL A 63 -5.73 -10.32 14.62
CA VAL A 63 -4.74 -11.29 15.11
C VAL A 63 -4.56 -11.08 16.62
N GLU A 64 -4.84 -12.10 17.44
CA GLU A 64 -4.65 -12.00 18.90
C GLU A 64 -3.18 -11.99 19.32
N ARG A 65 -2.34 -12.78 18.63
CA ARG A 65 -0.92 -12.90 18.93
C ARG A 65 -0.06 -12.57 17.71
N PRO A 66 0.11 -11.28 17.34
CA PRO A 66 0.98 -10.90 16.24
C PRO A 66 2.41 -11.39 16.48
N ARG A 67 3.00 -12.05 15.47
CA ARG A 67 4.34 -12.63 15.56
C ARG A 67 4.93 -12.88 14.18
N TYR A 68 6.23 -13.14 14.14
CA TYR A 68 6.92 -13.57 12.94
C TYR A 68 6.87 -15.08 12.80
N TYR A 69 6.69 -15.55 11.57
CA TYR A 69 6.76 -16.95 11.18
C TYR A 69 7.92 -17.15 10.23
N ARG A 70 8.67 -18.24 10.43
CA ARG A 70 9.62 -18.73 9.44
C ARG A 70 8.88 -19.69 8.52
N THR A 71 8.82 -19.37 7.24
CA THR A 71 8.13 -20.14 6.21
C THR A 71 8.94 -20.14 4.92
N ILE A 72 8.35 -20.56 3.80
CA ILE A 72 8.91 -20.42 2.46
C ILE A 72 8.12 -19.41 1.64
N SER A 73 8.75 -18.85 0.61
CA SER A 73 8.08 -17.99 -0.38
C SER A 73 6.86 -18.71 -0.98
N GLY A 74 5.71 -18.03 -1.07
CA GLY A 74 4.49 -18.62 -1.63
C GLY A 74 3.76 -19.63 -0.72
N ALA A 75 4.17 -19.78 0.53
CA ALA A 75 3.50 -20.71 1.44
C ALA A 75 2.04 -20.30 1.71
N SER A 76 1.19 -21.30 1.95
CA SER A 76 -0.17 -21.07 2.42
C SER A 76 -0.17 -20.42 3.80
N ILE A 77 -1.10 -19.49 4.02
CA ILE A 77 -1.27 -18.83 5.32
C ILE A 77 -2.06 -19.68 6.31
N SER A 78 -2.70 -20.76 5.86
CA SER A 78 -3.60 -21.61 6.67
C SER A 78 -2.97 -22.04 7.99
N ASN A 79 -1.72 -22.53 7.98
CA ASN A 79 -1.00 -22.93 9.18
C ASN A 79 -0.74 -21.76 10.13
N MET A 80 -0.39 -20.59 9.58
CA MET A 80 -0.17 -19.37 10.38
C MET A 80 -1.46 -18.96 11.09
N ILE A 81 -2.60 -19.08 10.40
CA ILE A 81 -3.93 -18.78 10.90
C ILE A 81 -4.37 -19.81 11.94
N SER A 82 -4.23 -21.12 11.69
CA SER A 82 -4.68 -22.17 12.61
C SER A 82 -3.87 -22.22 13.91
N GLU A 83 -2.58 -21.88 13.85
CA GLU A 83 -1.73 -21.79 15.04
C GLU A 83 -1.96 -20.51 15.85
N ASN A 84 -2.63 -19.52 15.27
CA ASN A 84 -3.02 -18.29 15.95
C ASN A 84 -4.50 -18.31 16.32
N SER A 85 -4.87 -17.51 17.31
CA SER A 85 -6.27 -17.24 17.58
C SER A 85 -6.62 -16.00 16.76
N ILE A 86 -7.31 -16.18 15.64
CA ILE A 86 -7.94 -15.07 14.93
C ILE A 86 -9.27 -14.79 15.62
N LYS A 87 -9.54 -13.53 15.90
CA LYS A 87 -10.79 -13.11 16.54
C LYS A 87 -12.00 -13.48 15.69
N ASP A 88 -13.10 -13.78 16.37
CA ASP A 88 -14.37 -14.13 15.72
C ASP A 88 -14.90 -13.00 14.84
N GLY A 89 -15.62 -13.37 13.78
CA GLY A 89 -16.27 -12.44 12.85
C GLY A 89 -15.83 -12.63 11.40
N SER A 90 -16.32 -11.75 10.53
CA SER A 90 -15.92 -11.71 9.12
C SER A 90 -14.60 -10.95 8.99
N ASN A 91 -13.58 -11.67 8.52
CA ASN A 91 -12.21 -11.19 8.47
C ASN A 91 -11.69 -11.13 7.03
N ARG A 92 -11.00 -10.04 6.73
CA ARG A 92 -10.23 -9.83 5.50
C ARG A 92 -8.81 -10.34 5.71
N PHE A 93 -8.38 -11.27 4.88
CA PHE A 93 -6.98 -11.71 4.82
C PHE A 93 -6.28 -11.00 3.67
N ILE A 94 -5.11 -10.42 3.95
CA ILE A 94 -4.34 -9.63 3.00
C ILE A 94 -2.92 -10.16 2.98
N SER A 95 -2.43 -10.52 1.79
CA SER A 95 -1.00 -10.66 1.55
C SER A 95 -0.40 -9.27 1.35
N GLY A 96 0.51 -8.86 2.21
CA GLY A 96 1.00 -7.49 2.27
C GLY A 96 0.31 -6.65 3.36
N ASN A 97 0.44 -5.34 3.26
CA ASN A 97 -0.19 -4.38 4.17
C ASN A 97 -1.58 -3.94 3.67
N VAL A 98 -2.27 -3.13 4.45
CA VAL A 98 -3.63 -2.62 4.13
C VAL A 98 -3.68 -1.59 2.99
N LEU A 99 -2.55 -0.99 2.60
CA LEU A 99 -2.49 0.07 1.58
C LEU A 99 -2.26 -0.50 0.18
N THR A 100 -1.40 -1.52 0.06
CA THR A 100 -0.96 -2.07 -1.23
C THR A 100 -1.13 -3.59 -1.36
N GLY A 101 -1.56 -4.25 -0.29
CA GLY A 101 -1.66 -5.71 -0.24
C GLY A 101 -2.84 -6.27 -1.05
N THR A 102 -2.72 -7.55 -1.38
CA THR A 102 -3.73 -8.28 -2.16
C THR A 102 -4.65 -9.09 -1.24
N GLN A 103 -5.95 -9.06 -1.50
CA GLN A 103 -6.89 -9.95 -0.82
C GLN A 103 -6.59 -11.39 -1.15
N ILE A 104 -6.52 -12.22 -0.11
CA ILE A 104 -6.41 -13.67 -0.24
C ILE A 104 -7.49 -14.35 0.60
N SER A 105 -7.78 -15.61 0.29
CA SER A 105 -8.61 -16.46 1.14
C SER A 105 -7.81 -16.93 2.37
N ALA A 106 -8.51 -17.49 3.37
CA ALA A 106 -7.87 -18.02 4.58
C ALA A 106 -6.92 -19.21 4.32
N ASP A 107 -7.07 -19.89 3.18
CA ASP A 107 -6.21 -20.94 2.65
C ASP A 107 -5.25 -20.45 1.55
N GLY A 108 -5.32 -19.16 1.21
CA GLY A 108 -4.50 -18.51 0.21
C GLY A 108 -3.01 -18.49 0.54
N CYS A 109 -2.22 -17.95 -0.39
CA CYS A 109 -0.76 -17.98 -0.32
C CYS A 109 -0.16 -16.58 -0.19
N ILE A 110 1.03 -16.53 0.39
CA ILE A 110 1.82 -15.29 0.47
C ILE A 110 2.27 -14.89 -0.93
N GLY A 111 2.06 -13.62 -1.28
CA GLY A 111 2.49 -13.00 -2.53
C GLY A 111 4.01 -12.99 -2.68
N PHE A 112 4.48 -12.83 -3.91
CA PHE A 112 5.90 -12.99 -4.24
C PHE A 112 6.81 -11.96 -3.51
N TYR A 113 6.39 -10.70 -3.47
CA TYR A 113 7.13 -9.61 -2.80
C TYR A 113 6.72 -9.39 -1.34
N ASP A 114 5.71 -10.12 -0.85
CA ASP A 114 5.13 -9.86 0.46
C ASP A 114 5.90 -10.56 1.58
N SER A 115 6.22 -9.81 2.62
CA SER A 115 6.82 -10.33 3.86
C SER A 115 5.93 -10.11 5.09
N GLN A 116 4.64 -9.85 4.87
CA GLN A 116 3.66 -9.70 5.93
C GLN A 116 2.30 -10.20 5.46
N ILE A 117 1.52 -10.74 6.39
CA ILE A 117 0.10 -11.02 6.24
C ILE A 117 -0.65 -10.13 7.23
N THR A 118 -1.68 -9.45 6.75
CA THR A 118 -2.49 -8.55 7.57
C THR A 118 -3.92 -9.08 7.63
N VAL A 119 -4.48 -9.16 8.84
CA VAL A 119 -5.88 -9.57 9.07
C VAL A 119 -6.66 -8.44 9.73
N ILE A 120 -7.67 -7.91 9.04
CA ILE A 120 -8.54 -6.82 9.50
C ILE A 120 -10.02 -7.26 9.45
N PRO A 121 -10.94 -6.59 10.17
CA PRO A 121 -12.37 -6.83 9.94
C PRO A 121 -12.75 -6.52 8.49
N GLU A 122 -13.57 -7.37 7.87
CA GLU A 122 -14.16 -7.08 6.55
C GLU A 122 -15.06 -5.84 6.66
N GLY A 123 -15.90 -5.79 7.69
CA GLY A 123 -16.76 -4.62 7.94
C GLY A 123 -18.04 -4.61 7.12
N ASN A 124 -18.53 -5.75 6.61
CA ASN A 124 -19.81 -5.88 5.89
C ASN A 124 -21.08 -5.50 6.69
N GLU A 125 -20.94 -4.82 7.83
CA GLU A 125 -22.04 -4.38 8.68
C GLU A 125 -22.63 -3.07 8.14
N GLN A 126 -23.96 -3.07 7.95
CA GLN A 126 -24.71 -1.90 7.54
C GLN A 126 -24.75 -0.89 8.70
N GLU A 127 -24.31 0.34 8.47
CA GLU A 127 -24.32 1.35 9.53
C GLU A 127 -25.74 1.77 9.91
N PHE A 128 -26.10 1.52 11.17
CA PHE A 128 -27.34 2.00 11.76
C PHE A 128 -27.35 3.54 11.74
N LEU A 129 -28.31 4.14 11.02
CA LEU A 129 -28.50 5.58 10.77
C LEU A 129 -27.53 6.25 9.74
N GLY A 130 -26.68 5.47 9.05
CA GLY A 130 -25.85 5.96 7.94
C GLY A 130 -25.11 7.28 8.23
N TRP A 131 -25.31 8.30 7.38
CA TRP A 131 -24.67 9.62 7.50
C TRP A 131 -25.17 10.48 8.68
N ILE A 132 -26.30 10.13 9.31
CA ILE A 132 -26.89 10.88 10.44
C ILE A 132 -26.13 10.59 11.75
N ALA A 133 -25.50 9.42 11.86
CA ALA A 133 -24.72 9.08 13.04
C ALA A 133 -23.51 10.01 13.19
N PRO A 134 -23.21 10.53 14.41
CA PRO A 134 -22.15 11.52 14.63
C PRO A 134 -20.73 10.97 14.35
N GLY A 135 -20.58 9.69 14.03
CA GLY A 135 -19.31 9.12 13.55
C GLY A 135 -18.14 9.26 14.52
N LEU A 136 -18.38 9.34 15.83
CA LEU A 136 -17.34 9.54 16.88
C LEU A 136 -16.27 8.43 16.91
N GLN A 137 -16.56 7.28 16.32
CA GLN A 137 -15.65 6.13 16.20
C GLN A 137 -15.03 6.01 14.81
N LYS A 138 -15.30 6.93 13.88
CA LYS A 138 -14.74 6.91 12.53
C LYS A 138 -13.44 7.69 12.46
N PHE A 139 -12.50 7.15 11.70
CA PHE A 139 -11.32 7.88 11.30
C PHE A 139 -11.62 8.77 10.10
N SER A 140 -11.06 9.96 10.07
CA SER A 140 -11.13 10.87 8.92
C SER A 140 -9.91 11.78 8.90
N MET A 141 -9.33 11.92 7.70
CA MET A 141 -8.27 12.87 7.42
C MET A 141 -8.81 14.29 7.20
N SER A 142 -10.05 14.42 6.72
CA SER A 142 -10.75 15.69 6.69
C SER A 142 -11.41 15.97 8.04
N LYS A 143 -11.75 17.24 8.31
CA LYS A 143 -12.55 17.62 9.49
C LYS A 143 -14.04 17.24 9.37
N SER A 144 -14.36 16.29 8.48
CA SER A 144 -15.73 15.83 8.23
C SER A 144 -16.26 14.96 9.38
N TYR A 145 -15.37 14.34 10.16
CA TYR A 145 -15.71 13.62 11.39
C TYR A 145 -14.93 14.19 12.58
N PHE A 146 -15.38 13.89 13.80
CA PHE A 146 -14.79 14.42 15.04
C PHE A 146 -13.44 13.80 15.43
N SER A 147 -12.81 12.99 14.57
CA SER A 147 -11.47 12.39 14.83
C SER A 147 -10.41 13.43 15.17
N TRP A 148 -10.52 14.64 14.62
CA TRP A 148 -9.60 15.75 14.88
C TRP A 148 -9.58 16.21 16.35
N LEU A 149 -10.63 15.92 17.13
CA LEU A 149 -10.69 16.22 18.57
C LEU A 149 -9.97 15.17 19.43
N THR A 150 -9.68 14.00 18.87
CA THR A 150 -9.02 12.89 19.58
C THR A 150 -7.86 12.30 18.77
N PRO A 151 -6.79 13.08 18.51
CA PRO A 151 -5.70 12.67 17.62
C PRO A 151 -4.91 11.44 18.13
N ALA A 152 -4.92 11.15 19.43
CA ALA A 152 -4.24 9.98 20.01
C ALA A 152 -5.06 8.67 19.95
N LYS A 153 -6.31 8.73 19.46
CA LYS A 153 -7.20 7.57 19.44
C LYS A 153 -6.75 6.58 18.36
N LYS A 154 -6.71 5.29 18.73
CA LYS A 154 -6.46 4.19 17.79
C LYS A 154 -7.79 3.67 17.25
N TYR A 155 -7.81 3.37 15.96
CA TYR A 155 -8.99 2.91 15.24
C TYR A 155 -8.72 1.54 14.63
N ASN A 156 -9.68 0.62 14.75
CA ASN A 156 -9.68 -0.63 14.00
C ASN A 156 -10.40 -0.36 12.67
N LEU A 157 -9.63 -0.06 11.63
CA LEU A 157 -10.18 0.15 10.29
C LEU A 157 -10.64 -1.19 9.69
N ASN A 158 -11.64 -1.11 8.83
CA ASN A 158 -12.19 -2.22 8.04
C ASN A 158 -12.18 -1.85 6.55
N THR A 159 -12.74 -2.68 5.68
CA THR A 159 -12.71 -2.45 4.22
C THR A 159 -13.85 -1.58 3.69
N ASN A 160 -14.64 -0.93 4.55
CA ASN A 160 -15.75 -0.08 4.10
C ASN A 160 -15.28 1.27 3.54
N TYR A 161 -15.84 1.66 2.39
CA TYR A 161 -15.60 2.95 1.74
C TYR A 161 -16.02 4.17 2.59
N ASN A 162 -16.95 3.98 3.55
CA ASN A 162 -17.48 5.04 4.42
C ASN A 162 -17.92 6.30 3.64
N GLY A 163 -18.55 6.09 2.49
CA GLY A 163 -18.97 7.11 1.54
C GLY A 163 -19.10 6.54 0.14
N GLU A 164 -19.46 7.41 -0.81
CA GLU A 164 -19.64 7.06 -2.22
C GLU A 164 -18.55 7.71 -3.08
N GLU A 165 -18.30 7.12 -4.25
CA GLU A 165 -17.44 7.66 -5.29
C GLU A 165 -17.99 9.00 -5.79
N ARG A 166 -17.09 9.95 -6.06
CA ARG A 166 -17.44 11.30 -6.53
C ARG A 166 -16.50 11.72 -7.63
N SER A 167 -16.91 12.72 -8.41
CA SER A 167 -16.06 13.34 -9.41
C SER A 167 -14.71 13.76 -8.80
N TYR A 168 -13.66 13.70 -9.61
CA TYR A 168 -12.33 14.11 -9.20
C TYR A 168 -12.28 15.61 -8.90
N VAL A 169 -11.83 15.98 -7.69
CA VAL A 169 -11.72 17.38 -7.26
C VAL A 169 -10.29 17.67 -6.79
N VAL A 170 -9.75 18.79 -7.26
CA VAL A 170 -8.42 19.30 -6.89
C VAL A 170 -8.53 19.96 -5.50
N THR A 171 -8.07 19.26 -4.46
CA THR A 171 -8.24 19.69 -3.05
C THR A 171 -6.92 19.97 -2.31
N GLY A 172 -5.76 19.66 -2.91
CA GLY A 172 -4.45 19.83 -2.27
C GLY A 172 -4.15 18.81 -1.16
N GLN A 173 -4.83 17.66 -1.17
CA GLN A 173 -4.71 16.65 -0.11
C GLN A 173 -3.55 15.68 -0.34
N TYR A 174 -3.22 15.39 -1.59
CA TYR A 174 -2.19 14.41 -1.96
C TYR A 174 -0.79 14.93 -1.62
N GLU A 175 -0.54 16.23 -1.80
CA GLU A 175 0.72 16.91 -1.50
C GLU A 175 1.09 16.84 -0.01
N LYS A 176 0.12 16.58 0.88
CA LYS A 176 0.36 16.45 2.32
C LYS A 176 0.91 15.09 2.72
N VAL A 177 0.77 14.09 1.85
CA VAL A 177 1.11 12.69 2.15
C VAL A 177 2.12 12.09 1.19
N LEU A 178 2.34 12.70 0.03
CA LEU A 178 3.37 12.30 -0.92
C LEU A 178 4.64 13.15 -0.70
N PRO A 179 5.72 12.58 -0.15
CA PRO A 179 6.98 13.29 0.05
C PRO A 179 7.83 13.24 -1.23
N MET A 180 7.32 13.76 -2.34
CA MET A 180 8.06 13.83 -3.61
C MET A 180 7.82 15.21 -4.23
N ASP A 181 8.81 15.74 -4.97
CA ASP A 181 8.69 16.98 -5.75
C ASP A 181 8.00 16.70 -7.10
N VAL A 182 6.77 16.20 -7.01
CA VAL A 182 5.87 15.96 -8.14
C VAL A 182 4.54 16.63 -7.86
N TYR A 183 3.77 16.91 -8.91
CA TYR A 183 2.41 17.46 -8.79
C TYR A 183 1.38 16.32 -8.89
N PRO A 184 1.07 15.61 -7.79
CA PRO A 184 0.29 14.37 -7.84
C PRO A 184 -1.11 14.59 -8.42
N MET A 185 -1.76 15.72 -8.09
CA MET A 185 -3.11 15.96 -8.59
C MET A 185 -3.15 16.11 -10.11
N GLN A 186 -2.16 16.79 -10.68
CA GLN A 186 -2.00 17.05 -12.10
C GLN A 186 -1.56 15.76 -12.81
N LEU A 187 -0.64 15.01 -12.21
CA LEU A 187 -0.15 13.74 -12.75
C LEU A 187 -1.27 12.71 -12.87
N ILE A 188 -2.07 12.56 -11.81
CA ILE A 188 -3.25 11.68 -11.82
C ILE A 188 -4.24 12.12 -12.90
N LYS A 189 -4.49 13.44 -13.02
CA LYS A 189 -5.37 13.97 -14.07
C LYS A 189 -4.85 13.66 -15.46
N ALA A 190 -3.54 13.81 -15.69
CA ALA A 190 -2.89 13.49 -16.96
C ALA A 190 -3.07 12.00 -17.29
N CYS A 191 -2.85 11.11 -16.30
CA CYS A 191 -3.10 9.67 -16.44
C CYS A 191 -4.55 9.37 -16.83
N MET A 192 -5.53 10.00 -16.17
CA MET A 192 -6.96 9.78 -16.46
C MET A 192 -7.39 10.22 -17.86
N ILE A 193 -6.73 11.21 -18.46
CA ILE A 193 -7.02 11.68 -19.82
C ILE A 193 -6.05 11.11 -20.85
N GLU A 194 -5.20 10.17 -20.46
CA GLU A 194 -4.22 9.50 -21.31
C GLU A 194 -3.25 10.46 -22.03
N ASP A 195 -2.96 11.63 -21.43
CA ASP A 195 -2.04 12.63 -21.98
C ASP A 195 -0.59 12.30 -21.60
N ILE A 196 0.08 11.54 -22.48
CA ILE A 196 1.44 11.04 -22.28
C ILE A 196 2.46 12.18 -22.15
N ASP A 197 2.36 13.22 -22.98
CA ASP A 197 3.29 14.36 -22.94
C ASP A 197 3.22 15.05 -21.57
N SER A 198 2.01 15.26 -21.05
CA SER A 198 1.80 15.78 -19.70
C SER A 198 2.30 14.83 -18.62
N MET A 199 2.08 13.51 -18.76
CA MET A 199 2.58 12.51 -17.79
C MET A 199 4.11 12.55 -17.68
N GLU A 200 4.82 12.59 -18.81
CA GLU A 200 6.29 12.68 -18.82
C GLU A 200 6.79 13.96 -18.14
N GLN A 201 6.18 15.11 -18.46
CA GLN A 201 6.55 16.40 -17.87
C GLN A 201 6.27 16.47 -16.36
N LEU A 202 5.32 15.68 -15.87
CA LEU A 202 4.91 15.64 -14.47
C LEU A 202 5.62 14.55 -13.66
N GLY A 203 6.58 13.83 -14.25
CA GLY A 203 7.44 12.88 -13.55
C GLY A 203 6.85 11.49 -13.37
N ILE A 204 6.03 11.01 -14.34
CA ILE A 204 5.43 9.66 -14.28
C ILE A 204 6.47 8.54 -14.07
N TYR A 205 7.69 8.71 -14.56
CA TYR A 205 8.76 7.72 -14.45
C TYR A 205 9.28 7.52 -13.02
N GLU A 206 9.14 8.53 -12.15
CA GLU A 206 9.68 8.51 -10.79
C GLU A 206 8.74 7.85 -9.78
N VAL A 207 7.49 7.63 -10.16
CA VAL A 207 6.44 7.16 -9.25
C VAL A 207 6.03 5.74 -9.58
N SER A 208 5.62 5.01 -8.54
CA SER A 208 4.92 3.74 -8.68
C SER A 208 3.53 3.82 -8.04
N ALA A 209 2.68 2.84 -8.35
CA ALA A 209 1.37 2.71 -7.70
C ALA A 209 1.49 2.70 -6.16
N GLU A 210 2.48 1.99 -5.61
CA GLU A 210 2.69 1.90 -4.15
C GLU A 210 3.05 3.25 -3.50
N ASP A 211 3.79 4.11 -4.19
CA ASP A 211 4.12 5.45 -3.69
C ASP A 211 2.88 6.34 -3.53
N MET A 212 1.83 6.06 -4.33
CA MET A 212 0.58 6.81 -4.37
C MET A 212 -0.52 6.19 -3.49
N ALA A 213 -0.24 5.10 -2.77
CA ALA A 213 -1.24 4.41 -1.95
C ALA A 213 -1.80 5.28 -0.81
N LEU A 214 -0.99 6.17 -0.24
CA LEU A 214 -1.50 7.15 0.73
C LEU A 214 -2.38 8.21 0.09
N CYS A 215 -2.09 8.62 -1.15
CA CYS A 215 -2.94 9.55 -1.90
C CYS A 215 -4.33 8.95 -2.09
N GLU A 216 -4.41 7.67 -2.45
CA GLU A 216 -5.66 6.91 -2.53
C GLU A 216 -6.40 6.89 -1.17
N PHE A 217 -5.69 6.54 -0.10
CA PHE A 217 -6.28 6.45 1.24
C PHE A 217 -6.91 7.78 1.71
N VAL A 218 -6.26 8.91 1.42
CA VAL A 218 -6.76 10.24 1.82
C VAL A 218 -7.75 10.84 0.83
N CYS A 219 -7.96 10.23 -0.34
CA CYS A 219 -8.79 10.75 -1.41
C CYS A 219 -10.26 10.95 -0.98
N THR A 220 -10.74 12.19 -1.09
CA THR A 220 -12.15 12.51 -0.87
C THR A 220 -13.09 11.97 -1.95
N SER A 221 -12.57 11.78 -3.16
CA SER A 221 -13.32 11.29 -4.33
C SER A 221 -13.42 9.76 -4.39
N LYS A 222 -12.68 9.03 -3.52
CA LYS A 222 -12.65 7.56 -3.47
C LYS A 222 -12.18 6.92 -4.78
N MET A 223 -11.24 7.57 -5.44
CA MET A 223 -10.65 7.08 -6.68
C MET A 223 -9.55 6.05 -6.40
N GLU A 224 -9.46 5.05 -7.26
CA GLU A 224 -8.38 4.04 -7.27
C GLU A 224 -7.11 4.64 -7.90
N VAL A 225 -6.48 5.57 -7.17
CA VAL A 225 -5.28 6.30 -7.62
C VAL A 225 -4.15 5.34 -8.00
N GLN A 226 -3.98 4.24 -7.25
CA GLN A 226 -2.96 3.24 -7.54
C GLN A 226 -3.17 2.59 -8.91
N SER A 227 -4.43 2.25 -9.24
CA SER A 227 -4.81 1.68 -10.54
C SER A 227 -4.56 2.69 -11.67
N ILE A 228 -4.98 3.94 -11.50
CA ILE A 228 -4.78 5.01 -12.49
C ILE A 228 -3.29 5.22 -12.80
N ILE A 229 -2.44 5.21 -11.78
CA ILE A 229 -0.98 5.36 -11.96
C ILE A 229 -0.38 4.14 -12.65
N ARG A 230 -0.86 2.93 -12.32
CA ARG A 230 -0.44 1.70 -13.00
C ARG A 230 -0.77 1.74 -14.49
N GLU A 231 -2.01 2.12 -14.82
CA GLU A 231 -2.47 2.25 -16.21
C GLU A 231 -1.70 3.32 -16.97
N GLY A 232 -1.40 4.47 -16.34
CA GLY A 232 -0.55 5.51 -16.92
C GLY A 232 0.87 5.01 -17.24
N LEU A 233 1.50 4.29 -16.30
CA LEU A 233 2.82 3.67 -16.52
C LEU A 233 2.79 2.64 -17.65
N ASP A 234 1.76 1.81 -17.73
CA ASP A 234 1.60 0.79 -18.78
C ASP A 234 1.38 1.44 -20.15
N LEU A 235 0.63 2.54 -20.21
CA LEU A 235 0.42 3.33 -21.43
C LEU A 235 1.74 3.96 -21.92
N VAL A 236 2.46 4.65 -21.03
CA VAL A 236 3.76 5.26 -21.35
C VAL A 236 4.72 4.19 -21.86
N LYS A 237 4.77 3.03 -21.20
CA LYS A 237 5.59 1.91 -21.66
C LYS A 237 5.18 1.43 -23.05
N LYS A 238 3.88 1.29 -23.33
CA LYS A 238 3.38 0.81 -24.63
C LYS A 238 3.73 1.75 -25.78
N GLU A 239 3.70 3.06 -25.56
CA GLU A 239 3.90 4.05 -26.62
C GLU A 239 5.36 4.55 -26.75
N CYS A 240 6.17 4.42 -25.68
CA CYS A 240 7.56 4.91 -25.66
C CYS A 240 8.65 3.83 -25.63
N SER A 241 8.29 2.53 -25.61
CA SER A 241 9.24 1.39 -25.66
C SER A 241 9.44 0.84 -27.06
#